data_AF-A0A9P6R4X1-F1
#
_entry.id   AF-A0A9P6R4X1-F1
#
_cell.length_a   1.000
_cell.length_b   1.000
_cell.length_c   1.000
_cell.angle_alpha   90.00
_cell.angle_beta   90.00
_cell.angle_gamma   90.00
#
_symmetry.space_group_name_H-M   'P 1'
#
loop_
_entity.id
_entity.type
_entity.pdbx_description
1 polymer ?
#
loop_
_entity_poly.entity_id
_entity_poly.type
_entity_poly.pdbx_seq_one_letter_code
_entity_poly.pdbx_strand_id
1 'polypeptide(L)'
;MQRHTRTSANTRALFRGPHPDDAPDFMAEDEQEEFIESLRISNDKANDMFKASQLVLLAFSGLEILTWYKRSGHALPDPENPWDAFRESASPMTATVFSLISFSIGIFMIRDASRIARDSVAVWAFVSLTPLVLMARATELSFELLWWSMPLLLQAVDLASLWIMRDPDEDFFQLEKSQYKLKGA
;
A
#
# COMPACT_ATOMS: atom_id res chain seq x y z
N MET A 1 -12.17 -44.24 -12.52
CA MET A 1 -11.39 -43.07 -12.09
C MET A 1 -12.25 -41.83 -12.33
N GLN A 2 -13.00 -41.36 -11.32
CA GLN A 2 -13.93 -40.22 -11.42
C GLN A 2 -13.38 -39.07 -10.56
N ARG A 3 -13.10 -37.92 -11.18
CA ARG A 3 -12.70 -36.69 -10.48
C ARG A 3 -13.95 -35.86 -10.19
N HIS A 4 -14.26 -35.70 -8.91
CA HIS A 4 -15.27 -34.74 -8.44
C HIS A 4 -14.74 -33.30 -8.60
N THR A 5 -15.31 -32.56 -9.54
CA THR A 5 -15.21 -31.11 -9.62
C THR A 5 -16.13 -30.49 -8.57
N ARG A 6 -15.62 -30.28 -7.34
CA ARG A 6 -16.22 -29.41 -6.34
C ARG A 6 -15.81 -27.96 -6.62
N THR A 7 -16.40 -27.36 -7.64
CA THR A 7 -16.28 -25.92 -7.86
C THR A 7 -17.58 -25.25 -7.48
N SER A 8 -17.50 -24.46 -6.41
CA SER A 8 -18.08 -23.12 -6.37
C SER A 8 -19.62 -22.99 -6.27
N ALA A 9 -20.21 -23.58 -5.23
CA ALA A 9 -21.58 -23.21 -4.82
C ALA A 9 -21.63 -21.83 -4.10
N ASN A 10 -20.53 -21.36 -3.52
CA ASN A 10 -20.51 -20.14 -2.69
C ASN A 10 -20.52 -18.82 -3.47
N THR A 11 -20.01 -18.75 -4.70
CA THR A 11 -20.01 -17.48 -5.45
C THR A 11 -21.38 -17.15 -6.06
N ARG A 12 -22.27 -18.13 -6.24
CA ARG A 12 -23.65 -17.86 -6.69
C ARG A 12 -24.54 -17.29 -5.58
N ALA A 13 -24.14 -17.41 -4.31
CA ALA A 13 -24.86 -16.83 -3.19
C ALA A 13 -24.64 -15.31 -3.09
N LEU A 14 -23.47 -14.80 -3.50
CA LEU A 14 -23.14 -13.36 -3.47
C LEU A 14 -23.91 -12.49 -4.48
N PHE A 15 -24.58 -13.11 -5.47
CA PHE A 15 -25.36 -12.40 -6.51
C PHE A 15 -26.85 -12.70 -6.50
N ARG A 16 -27.34 -13.49 -5.52
CA ARG A 16 -28.77 -13.51 -5.25
C ARG A 16 -29.09 -12.21 -4.52
N GLY A 17 -29.82 -11.33 -5.19
CA GLY A 17 -30.45 -10.19 -4.52
C GLY A 17 -31.24 -10.67 -3.28
N PRO A 18 -31.44 -9.77 -2.31
CA PRO A 18 -32.11 -10.10 -1.04
C PRO A 18 -33.44 -10.82 -1.29
N HIS A 19 -33.71 -11.87 -0.50
CA HIS A 19 -34.96 -12.61 -0.61
C HIS A 19 -36.12 -11.64 -0.28
N PRO A 20 -37.24 -11.65 -1.01
CA PRO A 20 -38.36 -10.72 -0.77
C PRO A 20 -39.01 -10.85 0.63
N ASP A 21 -38.67 -11.89 1.39
CA ASP A 21 -39.10 -12.10 2.78
C ASP A 21 -38.06 -11.64 3.81
N ASP A 22 -36.85 -11.27 3.37
CA ASP A 22 -35.86 -10.57 4.19
C ASP A 22 -36.25 -9.08 4.20
N ALA A 23 -37.37 -8.75 4.85
CA ALA A 23 -37.57 -7.38 5.31
C ALA A 23 -36.31 -7.01 6.10
N PRO A 24 -35.61 -5.91 5.75
CA PRO A 24 -34.40 -5.54 6.47
C PRO A 24 -34.77 -5.45 7.94
N ASP A 25 -34.18 -6.33 8.75
CA ASP A 25 -34.34 -6.27 10.20
C ASP A 25 -33.70 -4.95 10.61
N PHE A 26 -34.54 -3.94 10.79
CA PHE A 26 -34.11 -2.58 11.03
C PHE A 26 -33.49 -2.55 12.42
N MET A 27 -32.16 -2.54 12.46
CA MET A 27 -31.38 -2.32 13.66
C MET A 27 -31.87 -1.04 14.35
N ALA A 28 -31.99 -1.06 15.68
CA ALA A 28 -32.42 0.12 16.43
C ALA A 28 -31.43 1.29 16.18
N GLU A 29 -31.91 2.53 16.18
CA GLU A 29 -31.08 3.72 15.89
C GLU A 29 -29.83 3.79 16.79
N ASP A 30 -30.00 3.45 18.08
CA ASP A 30 -28.90 3.39 19.05
C ASP A 30 -27.86 2.31 18.71
N GLU A 31 -28.30 1.12 18.28
CA GLU A 31 -27.42 0.01 17.87
C GLU A 31 -26.68 0.35 16.57
N GLN A 32 -27.33 1.11 15.67
CA GLN A 32 -26.70 1.57 14.44
C GLN A 32 -25.62 2.62 14.72
N GLU A 33 -25.84 3.57 15.63
CA GLU A 33 -24.83 4.57 15.99
C GLU A 33 -23.61 3.93 16.66
N GLU A 34 -23.84 2.99 17.60
CA GLU A 34 -22.76 2.21 18.24
C GLU A 34 -21.97 1.39 17.19
N PHE A 35 -22.66 0.81 16.22
CA PHE A 35 -22.01 0.09 15.13
C PHE A 35 -21.13 1.02 14.28
N ILE A 36 -21.63 2.20 13.90
CA ILE A 36 -20.87 3.20 13.13
C ILE A 36 -19.64 3.68 13.91
N GLU A 37 -19.78 3.93 15.21
CA GLU A 37 -18.65 4.34 16.06
C GLU A 37 -17.61 3.23 16.17
N SER A 38 -18.04 1.97 16.33
CA SER A 38 -17.14 0.81 16.36
C SER A 38 -16.35 0.66 15.06
N LEU A 39 -16.97 0.95 13.91
CA LEU A 39 -16.32 0.93 12.60
C LEU A 39 -15.26 2.02 12.48
N ARG A 40 -15.53 3.24 12.99
CA ARG A 40 -14.55 4.33 13.01
C ARG A 40 -13.34 3.98 13.85
N ILE A 41 -13.54 3.47 15.07
CA ILE A 41 -12.46 3.06 15.97
C ILE A 41 -11.62 1.94 15.34
N SER A 42 -12.28 0.97 14.71
CA SER A 42 -11.59 -0.14 14.02
C SER A 42 -10.74 0.37 12.85
N ASN A 43 -11.27 1.32 12.07
CA ASN A 43 -10.55 1.93 10.95
C ASN A 43 -9.33 2.73 11.43
N ASP A 44 -9.48 3.56 12.46
CA ASP A 44 -8.38 4.32 13.05
C ASP A 44 -7.26 3.40 13.55
N LYS A 45 -7.64 2.29 14.20
CA LYS A 45 -6.67 1.27 14.66
C LYS A 45 -5.95 0.59 13.49
N ALA A 46 -6.66 0.26 12.42
CA ALA A 46 -6.05 -0.32 11.22
C ALA A 46 -5.07 0.66 10.56
N ASN A 47 -5.44 1.94 10.48
CA ASN A 47 -4.59 3.01 9.94
C ASN A 47 -3.31 3.20 10.78
N ASP A 48 -3.41 3.18 12.10
CA ASP A 48 -2.25 3.31 12.99
C ASP A 48 -1.32 2.09 12.92
N MET A 49 -1.89 0.88 12.82
CA MET A 49 -1.11 -0.33 12.59
C MET A 49 -0.38 -0.28 11.23
N PHE A 50 -1.04 0.25 10.20
CA PHE A 50 -0.45 0.42 8.88
C PHE A 50 0.75 1.37 8.93
N LYS A 51 0.59 2.56 9.55
CA LYS A 51 1.70 3.52 9.75
C LYS A 51 2.86 2.91 10.53
N ALA A 52 2.56 2.16 11.60
CA ALA A 52 3.59 1.48 12.38
C ALA A 52 4.37 0.45 11.54
N SER A 53 3.67 -0.33 10.70
CA SER A 53 4.31 -1.31 9.81
C SER A 53 5.24 -0.65 8.78
N GLN A 54 4.85 0.50 8.21
CA GLN A 54 5.70 1.28 7.30
C GLN A 54 6.95 1.81 8.00
N LEU A 55 6.82 2.29 9.24
CA LEU A 55 7.96 2.80 10.01
C LEU A 55 8.97 1.68 10.34
N VAL A 56 8.48 0.47 10.62
CA VAL A 56 9.33 -0.72 10.79
C VAL A 56 10.08 -1.03 9.49
N LEU A 57 9.41 -1.04 8.34
CA LEU A 57 10.04 -1.27 7.04
C LEU A 57 11.11 -0.21 6.70
N LEU A 58 10.85 1.05 7.05
CA LEU A 58 11.81 2.14 6.90
C LEU A 58 13.06 1.90 7.78
N ALA A 59 12.88 1.46 9.02
CA ALA A 59 13.98 1.14 9.92
C ALA A 59 14.83 -0.04 9.41
N PHE A 60 14.20 -1.11 8.91
CA PHE A 60 14.91 -2.23 8.28
C PHE A 60 15.69 -1.79 7.05
N SER A 61 15.10 -0.93 6.21
CA SER A 61 15.78 -0.38 5.03
C SER A 61 16.99 0.47 5.43
N GLY A 62 16.88 1.28 6.48
CA GLY A 62 17.99 2.06 7.04
C GLY A 62 19.12 1.19 7.60
N LEU A 63 18.79 0.07 8.24
CA LEU A 63 19.77 -0.89 8.74
C LEU A 63 20.54 -1.56 7.58
N GLU A 64 19.87 -1.95 6.50
CA GLU A 64 20.50 -2.51 5.30
C GLU A 64 21.48 -1.52 4.64
N ILE A 65 21.15 -0.22 4.60
CA ILE A 65 22.09 0.80 4.12
C ILE A 65 23.34 0.84 5.00
N LEU A 66 23.16 0.77 6.32
CA LEU A 66 24.27 0.85 7.26
C LEU A 66 25.18 -0.39 7.17
N THR A 67 24.60 -1.58 6.99
CA THR A 67 25.38 -2.83 6.77
C THR A 67 26.11 -2.78 5.44
N TRP A 68 25.47 -2.30 4.37
CA TRP A 68 26.10 -2.13 3.07
C TRP A 68 27.25 -1.14 3.11
N TYR A 69 27.06 0.04 3.72
CA TYR A 69 28.10 1.06 3.90
C TYR A 69 29.33 0.51 4.63
N LYS A 70 29.13 -0.29 5.69
CA LYS A 70 30.22 -0.97 6.40
C LYS A 70 30.93 -2.00 5.52
N ARG A 71 30.19 -2.74 4.69
CA ARG A 71 30.74 -3.76 3.80
C ARG A 71 31.55 -3.16 2.64
N SER A 72 31.10 -2.05 2.07
CA SER A 72 31.79 -1.33 0.99
C SER A 72 33.11 -0.69 1.44
N GLY A 73 33.30 -0.43 2.73
CA GLY A 73 34.53 0.16 3.27
C GLY A 73 35.77 -0.75 3.20
N HIS A 74 35.64 -2.02 2.81
CA HIS A 74 36.71 -3.02 2.93
C HIS A 74 37.29 -3.58 1.63
N ALA A 75 36.78 -3.22 0.44
CA ALA A 75 37.40 -3.62 -0.82
C ALA A 75 36.96 -2.69 -1.95
N LEU A 76 37.80 -1.71 -2.30
CA LEU A 76 37.76 -1.09 -3.61
C LEU A 76 38.71 -1.91 -4.50
N PRO A 77 38.21 -2.80 -5.37
CA PRO A 77 39.03 -3.24 -6.50
C PRO A 77 39.41 -1.99 -7.29
N ASP A 78 40.68 -1.86 -7.66
CA ASP A 78 41.14 -0.77 -8.50
C ASP A 78 40.50 -0.95 -9.89
N PRO A 79 39.46 -0.17 -10.23
CA PRO A 79 38.71 -0.40 -11.45
C PRO A 79 39.51 0.19 -12.60
N GLU A 80 39.91 -0.63 -13.56
CA GLU A 80 40.58 -0.17 -14.79
C GLU A 80 39.73 0.86 -15.57
N ASN A 81 38.42 0.91 -15.32
CA ASN A 81 37.48 1.85 -15.91
C ASN A 81 36.62 2.56 -14.83
N PRO A 82 36.63 3.91 -14.76
CA PRO A 82 35.87 4.67 -13.77
C PRO A 82 34.35 4.49 -13.88
N TRP A 83 33.84 4.10 -15.06
CA TRP A 83 32.41 3.81 -15.24
C TRP A 83 31.96 2.53 -14.54
N ASP A 84 32.83 1.53 -14.45
CA ASP A 84 32.52 0.26 -13.78
C ASP A 84 32.55 0.47 -12.26
N ALA A 85 33.49 1.28 -11.76
CA ALA A 85 33.53 1.75 -10.37
C ALA A 85 32.24 2.47 -9.96
N PHE A 86 31.76 3.39 -10.81
CA PHE A 86 30.52 4.12 -10.57
C PHE A 86 29.31 3.19 -10.59
N ARG A 87 29.26 2.23 -11.51
CA ARG A 87 28.16 1.28 -11.63
C ARG A 87 28.08 0.34 -10.43
N GLU A 88 29.22 -0.15 -9.95
CA GLU A 88 29.29 -1.07 -8.80
C GLU A 88 29.07 -0.34 -7.46
N SER A 89 29.51 0.91 -7.32
CA SER A 89 29.44 1.64 -6.03
C SER A 89 28.26 2.61 -5.93
N ALA A 90 27.93 3.34 -6.99
CA ALA A 90 26.94 4.42 -6.92
C ALA A 90 25.52 3.94 -7.21
N SER A 91 25.33 2.90 -8.04
CA SER A 91 23.98 2.42 -8.40
C SER A 91 23.19 1.88 -7.20
N PRO A 92 23.78 1.07 -6.29
CA PRO A 92 23.03 0.55 -5.14
C PRO A 92 22.73 1.65 -4.12
N MET A 93 23.70 2.52 -3.84
CA MET A 93 23.52 3.63 -2.90
C MET A 93 22.44 4.61 -3.37
N THR A 94 22.49 5.03 -4.64
CA THR A 94 21.47 5.92 -5.22
C THR A 94 20.10 5.26 -5.24
N ALA A 95 20.00 4.01 -5.68
CA ALA A 95 18.74 3.25 -5.65
C ALA A 95 18.16 3.20 -4.23
N THR A 96 18.99 3.02 -3.20
CA THR A 96 18.50 2.96 -1.82
C THR A 96 18.05 4.33 -1.29
N VAL A 97 18.77 5.41 -1.61
CA VAL A 97 18.35 6.77 -1.25
C VAL A 97 17.00 7.11 -1.90
N PHE A 98 16.82 6.81 -3.18
CA PHE A 98 15.55 7.03 -3.87
C PHE A 98 14.42 6.18 -3.27
N SER A 99 14.69 4.93 -2.87
CA SER A 99 13.73 4.10 -2.13
C SER A 99 13.32 4.75 -0.81
N LEU A 100 14.26 5.27 -0.01
CA LEU A 100 13.94 5.97 1.25
C LEU A 100 13.10 7.24 1.02
N ILE A 101 13.43 8.03 0.00
CA ILE A 101 12.65 9.21 -0.38
C ILE A 101 11.24 8.79 -0.78
N SER A 102 11.10 7.74 -1.59
CA SER A 102 9.81 7.16 -2.00
C SER A 102 8.98 6.74 -0.79
N PHE A 103 9.58 6.05 0.18
CA PHE A 103 8.89 5.65 1.42
C PHE A 103 8.45 6.84 2.25
N SER A 104 9.31 7.85 2.37
CA SER A 104 9.00 9.06 3.13
C SER A 104 7.79 9.78 2.51
N ILE A 105 7.76 9.91 1.17
CA ILE A 105 6.63 10.48 0.44
C ILE A 105 5.35 9.66 0.70
N GLY A 106 5.42 8.33 0.63
CA GLY A 106 4.27 7.46 0.92
C GLY A 106 3.67 7.69 2.32
N ILE A 107 4.51 7.77 3.35
CA ILE A 107 4.07 8.07 4.73
C ILE A 107 3.39 9.43 4.81
N PHE A 108 3.96 10.45 4.17
CA PHE A 108 3.35 11.80 4.14
C PHE A 108 2.00 11.80 3.41
N MET A 109 1.87 11.07 2.29
CA MET A 109 0.61 10.99 1.55
C MET A 109 -0.49 10.30 2.35
N ILE A 110 -0.16 9.24 3.10
CA ILE A 110 -1.14 8.55 3.97
C ILE A 110 -1.54 9.43 5.15
N ARG A 111 -0.60 10.18 5.72
CA ARG A 111 -0.89 11.09 6.83
C ARG A 111 -1.85 12.20 6.42
N ASP A 112 -1.68 12.76 5.21
CA ASP A 112 -2.51 13.83 4.66
C ASP A 112 -3.45 13.31 3.56
N ALA A 113 -4.10 12.17 3.78
CA ALA A 113 -5.00 11.53 2.81
C ALA A 113 -6.09 12.48 2.26
N SER A 114 -6.50 13.48 3.05
CA SER A 114 -7.51 14.48 2.69
C SER A 114 -7.05 15.50 1.64
N ARG A 115 -5.75 15.61 1.37
CA ARG A 115 -5.16 16.61 0.45
C ARG A 115 -4.24 16.00 -0.60
N ILE A 116 -4.49 14.76 -0.99
CA ILE A 116 -3.71 14.11 -2.05
C ILE A 116 -4.03 14.78 -3.39
N ALA A 117 -3.10 15.61 -3.87
CA ALA A 117 -3.11 16.11 -5.25
C ALA A 117 -2.66 15.01 -6.23
N ARG A 118 -3.23 15.00 -7.44
CA ARG A 118 -2.84 14.05 -8.49
C ARG A 118 -1.35 14.13 -8.83
N ASP A 119 -0.80 15.35 -8.79
CA ASP A 119 0.61 15.60 -9.08
C ASP A 119 1.54 14.94 -8.05
N SER A 120 1.13 14.89 -6.77
CA SER A 120 1.88 14.22 -5.71
C SER A 120 2.00 12.71 -5.97
N VAL A 121 0.92 12.07 -6.45
CA VAL A 121 0.92 10.65 -6.80
C VAL A 121 1.86 10.38 -7.99
N ALA A 122 1.86 11.27 -8.99
CA ALA A 122 2.73 11.14 -10.16
C ALA A 122 4.21 11.29 -9.80
N VAL A 123 4.56 12.27 -8.97
CA VAL A 123 5.92 12.46 -8.45
C VAL A 123 6.36 11.23 -7.66
N TRP A 124 5.48 10.71 -6.79
CA TRP A 124 5.79 9.52 -6.00
C TRP A 124 6.04 8.29 -6.88
N ALA A 125 5.19 8.03 -7.87
CA ALA A 125 5.37 6.94 -8.84
C ALA A 125 6.66 7.08 -9.65
N PHE A 126 7.05 8.30 -10.00
CA PHE A 126 8.31 8.53 -10.69
C PHE A 126 9.53 8.23 -9.80
N VAL A 127 9.49 8.68 -8.55
CA VAL A 127 10.55 8.44 -7.55
C VAL A 127 10.68 6.95 -7.22
N SER A 128 9.57 6.21 -7.10
CA SER A 128 9.58 4.78 -6.80
C SER A 128 10.05 3.90 -7.97
N LEU A 129 9.88 4.37 -9.21
CA LEU A 129 10.34 3.66 -10.41
C LEU A 129 11.85 3.84 -10.65
N THR A 130 12.43 4.93 -10.16
CA THR A 130 13.85 5.27 -10.37
C THR A 130 14.81 4.17 -9.90
N PRO A 131 14.70 3.61 -8.68
CA PRO A 131 15.52 2.48 -8.22
C PRO A 131 15.45 1.27 -9.17
N LEU A 132 14.25 0.98 -9.68
CA LEU A 132 14.02 -0.17 -10.55
C LEU A 132 14.71 0.02 -11.90
N VAL A 133 14.63 1.21 -12.49
CA VAL A 133 15.30 1.54 -13.77
C VAL A 133 16.83 1.52 -13.62
N LEU A 134 17.34 2.05 -12.50
CA LEU A 134 18.77 2.05 -12.20
C LEU A 134 19.31 0.61 -12.07
N MET A 135 18.55 -0.27 -11.42
CA MET A 135 19.01 -1.64 -11.15
C MET A 135 18.65 -2.64 -12.24
N ALA A 136 17.63 -2.39 -13.08
CA ALA A 136 17.24 -3.27 -14.19
C ALA A 136 18.35 -3.48 -15.23
N ARG A 137 19.30 -2.55 -15.32
CA ARG A 137 20.49 -2.71 -16.19
C ARG A 137 21.67 -3.34 -15.46
N ALA A 138 21.66 -3.39 -14.14
CA ALA A 138 22.77 -3.86 -13.33
C ALA A 138 22.59 -5.33 -12.89
N THR A 139 21.35 -5.81 -12.77
CA THR A 139 21.07 -7.12 -12.20
C THR A 139 20.53 -8.11 -13.24
N GLU A 140 21.12 -9.31 -13.29
CA GLU A 140 20.52 -10.45 -13.99
C GLU A 140 19.39 -10.99 -13.11
N LEU A 141 18.13 -10.92 -13.57
CA LEU A 141 16.88 -11.50 -12.99
C LEU A 141 17.06 -12.36 -11.71
N SER A 142 17.37 -11.71 -10.59
CA SER A 142 17.72 -12.36 -9.32
C SER A 142 16.87 -11.84 -8.16
N PHE A 143 17.10 -12.38 -6.96
CA PHE A 143 16.54 -11.90 -5.69
C PHE A 143 16.76 -10.39 -5.49
N GLU A 144 17.81 -9.81 -6.08
CA GLU A 144 18.05 -8.38 -6.03
C GLU A 144 16.96 -7.58 -6.76
N LEU A 145 16.47 -8.04 -7.91
CA LEU A 145 15.37 -7.36 -8.62
C LEU A 145 14.08 -7.34 -7.80
N LEU A 146 13.82 -8.42 -7.04
CA LEU A 146 12.69 -8.48 -6.10
C LEU A 146 12.88 -7.48 -4.95
N TRP A 147 14.11 -7.34 -4.44
CA TRP A 147 14.41 -6.34 -3.43
C TRP A 147 14.18 -4.91 -3.94
N TRP A 148 14.63 -4.63 -5.17
CA TRP A 148 14.46 -3.29 -5.78
C TRP A 148 13.02 -3.00 -6.22
N SER A 149 12.15 -4.01 -6.32
CA SER A 149 10.72 -3.81 -6.60
C SER A 149 9.88 -3.57 -5.34
N MET A 150 10.43 -3.74 -4.13
CA MET A 150 9.75 -3.46 -2.86
C MET A 150 9.10 -2.06 -2.80
N PRO A 151 9.77 -0.95 -3.19
CA PRO A 151 9.16 0.37 -3.15
C PRO A 151 7.91 0.50 -4.02
N LEU A 152 7.89 -0.13 -5.19
CA LEU A 152 6.71 -0.17 -6.07
C LEU A 152 5.61 -1.05 -5.49
N LEU A 153 5.96 -2.20 -4.91
CA LEU A 153 4.98 -3.10 -4.29
C LEU A 153 4.32 -2.44 -3.08
N LEU A 154 5.11 -1.75 -2.25
CA LEU A 154 4.59 -0.97 -1.14
C LEU A 154 3.76 0.21 -1.61
N GLN A 155 4.18 0.92 -2.66
CA GLN A 155 3.33 1.95 -3.27
C GLN A 155 2.00 1.38 -3.78
N ALA A 156 1.98 0.19 -4.39
CA ALA A 156 0.74 -0.43 -4.86
C ALA A 156 -0.19 -0.77 -3.69
N VAL A 157 0.36 -1.29 -2.58
CA VAL A 157 -0.40 -1.54 -1.34
C VAL A 157 -0.94 -0.24 -0.77
N ASP A 158 -0.13 0.82 -0.70
CA ASP A 158 -0.55 2.12 -0.19
C ASP A 158 -1.66 2.75 -1.05
N LEU A 159 -1.56 2.66 -2.38
CA LEU A 159 -2.61 3.13 -3.29
C LEU A 159 -3.90 2.31 -3.15
N ALA A 160 -3.80 1.00 -2.94
CA ALA A 160 -4.95 0.15 -2.66
C ALA A 160 -5.59 0.53 -1.32
N SER A 161 -4.79 0.80 -0.28
CA SER A 161 -5.27 1.29 1.02
C SER A 161 -5.96 2.64 0.88
N LEU A 162 -5.40 3.59 0.14
CA LEU A 162 -6.03 4.89 -0.13
C LEU A 162 -7.32 4.76 -0.93
N TRP A 163 -7.39 3.81 -1.86
CA TRP A 163 -8.60 3.52 -2.62
C TRP A 163 -9.69 2.96 -1.69
N ILE A 164 -9.36 1.98 -0.84
CA ILE A 164 -10.27 1.42 0.16
C ILE A 164 -10.72 2.48 1.17
N MET A 165 -9.84 3.40 1.58
CA MET A 165 -10.17 4.47 2.52
C MET A 165 -11.05 5.58 1.91
N ARG A 166 -11.13 5.67 0.57
CA ARG A 166 -11.94 6.68 -0.11
C ARG A 166 -13.42 6.29 -0.24
N ASP A 167 -13.71 5.00 -0.36
CA ASP A 167 -15.07 4.50 -0.53
C ASP A 167 -16.02 4.59 0.69
N PRO A 168 -15.58 4.47 1.98
CA PRO A 168 -16.53 4.42 3.10
C PRO A 168 -17.32 5.71 3.29
N ASP A 169 -16.75 6.89 2.99
CA ASP A 169 -17.44 8.17 3.17
C ASP A 169 -18.64 8.33 2.23
N GLU A 170 -18.55 7.75 1.02
CA GLU A 170 -19.62 7.82 0.03
C GLU A 170 -20.76 6.86 0.40
N ASP A 171 -20.43 5.70 0.99
CA ASP A 171 -21.41 4.77 1.56
C ASP A 171 -22.06 5.33 2.84
N PHE A 172 -21.30 5.99 3.73
CA PHE A 172 -21.85 6.68 4.90
C PHE A 172 -22.78 7.83 4.49
N PHE A 173 -22.40 8.62 3.50
CA PHE A 173 -23.24 9.71 3.00
C PHE A 173 -24.54 9.17 2.36
N GLN A 174 -24.48 8.02 1.67
CA GLN A 174 -25.68 7.37 1.15
C GLN A 174 -26.58 6.83 2.26
N LEU A 175 -26.00 6.23 3.31
CA LEU A 175 -26.73 5.80 4.49
C LEU A 175 -27.43 7.00 5.17
N GLU A 176 -26.73 8.11 5.38
CA GLU A 176 -27.31 9.32 5.98
C GLU A 176 -28.43 9.90 5.10
N LYS A 177 -28.22 9.98 3.78
CA LYS A 177 -29.24 10.45 2.83
C LYS A 177 -30.48 9.56 2.79
N SER A 178 -30.32 8.25 2.99
CA SER A 178 -31.43 7.31 3.07
C SER A 178 -32.25 7.50 4.35
N GLN A 179 -31.61 7.83 5.49
CA GLN A 179 -32.31 8.21 6.73
C GLN A 179 -33.19 9.46 6.56
N TYR A 180 -32.70 10.51 5.91
CA TYR A 180 -33.49 11.74 5.69
C TYR A 180 -34.72 11.53 4.79
N LYS A 181 -34.63 10.60 3.83
CA LYS A 181 -35.79 10.25 2.99
C LYS A 181 -36.89 9.52 3.77
N LEU A 182 -36.52 8.75 4.80
CA LEU A 182 -37.46 8.00 5.63
C LEU A 182 -38.11 8.86 6.72
N LYS A 183 -37.39 9.81 7.32
CA LYS A 183 -37.96 10.74 8.32
C LYS A 183 -38.92 11.79 7.71
N GLY A 184 -38.91 11.94 6.37
CA GLY A 184 -39.76 12.89 5.64
C GLY A 184 -41.06 12.31 5.05
N ALA A 185 -41.31 11.01 5.20
CA ALA A 185 -42.52 10.31 4.77
C ALA A 185 -43.41 9.98 5.98
#